data_AF-A0A4R9VET3-F1
#
_entry.id   AF-A0A4R9VET3-F1
#
_cell.length_a   1.000
_cell.length_b   1.000
_cell.length_c   1.000
_cell.angle_alpha   90.00
_cell.angle_beta   90.00
_cell.angle_gamma   90.00
#
_symmetry.space_group_name_H-M   'P 1'
#
loop_
_entity.id
_entity.type
_entity.pdbx_description
1 polymer ?
#
loop_
_entity_poly.entity_id
_entity_poly.type
_entity_poly.pdbx_seq_one_letter_code
_entity_poly.pdbx_strand_id
1 'polypeptide(L)'
;MNCSADSRPIDRTDILARLKGLSAAEDFFACLGVSYDPKVMNVSRLHIMKRVGQYLAEEDFSGLPNQVIAARVRAKLERAYEDFATSSPLTQRVFKVLRDHDPNICPAPGRAFVPLDSALKRFGK
;
A
#
# COMPACT_ATOMS: atom_id res chain seq x y z
N MET A 1 -14.30 12.66 17.18
CA MET A 1 -12.92 12.13 17.18
C MET A 1 -12.05 13.12 16.43
N ASN A 2 -11.27 13.93 17.15
CA ASN A 2 -10.44 14.98 16.58
C ASN A 2 -9.04 14.42 16.32
N CYS A 3 -8.67 14.21 15.07
CA CYS A 3 -7.27 14.11 14.71
C CYS A 3 -6.80 15.53 14.40
N SER A 4 -6.07 16.09 15.35
CA SER A 4 -5.46 17.41 15.25
C SER A 4 -4.55 17.48 14.02
N ALA A 5 -4.88 18.41 13.12
CA ALA A 5 -3.97 18.89 12.09
C ALA A 5 -2.83 19.65 12.80
N ASP A 6 -1.82 18.92 13.23
CA ASP A 6 -0.58 19.50 13.73
C ASP A 6 0.24 19.97 12.51
N SER A 7 -0.08 21.17 12.05
CA SER A 7 0.58 21.90 10.97
C SER A 7 1.98 22.37 11.41
N ARG A 8 2.86 21.44 11.83
CA ARG A 8 4.27 21.78 12.07
C ARG A 8 4.95 22.06 10.72
N PRO A 9 5.79 23.11 10.63
CA PRO A 9 6.63 23.33 9.47
C PRO A 9 7.49 22.08 9.22
N ILE A 10 7.65 21.71 7.95
CA ILE A 10 8.23 20.44 7.51
C ILE A 10 9.69 20.33 7.97
N ASP A 11 9.93 19.75 9.14
CA ASP A 11 11.26 19.29 9.52
C ASP A 11 11.56 17.99 8.77
N ARG A 12 12.28 18.11 7.64
CA ARG A 12 12.66 17.00 6.75
C ARG A 12 13.80 16.15 7.32
N THR A 13 14.30 16.48 8.51
CA THR A 13 15.55 15.91 9.03
C THR A 13 15.41 14.45 9.46
N ASP A 14 14.21 13.92 9.71
CA ASP A 14 14.00 12.47 9.87
C ASP A 14 12.65 12.01 9.34
N ILE A 15 12.51 12.03 8.00
CA ILE A 15 11.26 11.67 7.34
C ILE A 15 10.86 10.22 7.59
N LEU A 16 11.83 9.28 7.67
CA LEU A 16 11.53 7.87 7.83
C LEU A 16 10.97 7.56 9.22
N ALA A 17 11.51 8.15 10.28
CA ALA A 17 10.95 7.96 11.62
C ALA A 17 9.54 8.55 11.72
N ARG A 18 9.30 9.73 11.14
CA ARG A 18 7.96 10.34 11.13
C ARG A 18 6.93 9.44 10.45
N LEU A 19 7.26 8.91 9.27
CA LEU A 19 6.34 8.03 8.52
C LEU A 19 6.02 6.73 9.26
N LYS A 20 6.97 6.18 10.04
CA LYS A 20 6.71 4.98 10.86
C LYS A 20 5.68 5.20 11.97
N GLY A 21 5.48 6.44 12.41
CA GLY A 21 4.47 6.80 13.41
C GLY A 21 3.07 7.03 12.84
N LEU A 22 2.92 7.06 11.52
CA LEU A 22 1.63 7.32 10.87
C LEU A 22 0.82 6.04 10.71
N SER A 23 -0.50 6.16 10.82
CA SER A 23 -1.42 5.01 10.72
C SER A 23 -2.45 5.15 9.60
N ALA A 24 -2.75 6.38 9.14
CA ALA A 24 -3.66 6.61 8.02
C ALA A 24 -2.89 6.91 6.74
N ALA A 25 -3.39 6.46 5.59
CA ALA A 25 -2.75 6.71 4.29
C ALA A 25 -2.68 8.22 4.00
N GLU A 26 -3.75 8.95 4.29
CA GLU A 26 -3.87 10.40 4.11
C GLU A 26 -2.77 11.17 4.83
N ASP A 27 -2.35 10.70 6.02
CA ASP A 27 -1.29 11.34 6.80
C ASP A 27 0.06 11.27 6.07
N PHE A 28 0.34 10.20 5.30
CA PHE A 28 1.57 10.11 4.51
C PHE A 28 1.60 11.20 3.43
N PHE A 29 0.47 11.40 2.75
CA PHE A 29 0.34 12.42 1.71
C PHE A 29 0.44 13.84 2.28
N ALA A 30 -0.21 14.09 3.42
CA ALA A 30 -0.10 15.37 4.12
C ALA A 30 1.34 15.62 4.59
N CYS A 31 1.98 14.61 5.20
CA CYS A 31 3.35 14.69 5.72
C CYS A 31 4.39 14.97 4.62
N LEU A 32 4.21 14.39 3.42
CA LEU A 32 5.11 14.54 2.28
C LEU A 32 4.72 15.70 1.34
N GLY A 33 3.58 16.36 1.60
CA GLY A 33 3.07 17.47 0.79
C GLY A 33 2.69 17.04 -0.63
N VAL A 34 2.02 15.89 -0.75
CA VAL A 34 1.53 15.31 -2.01
C VAL A 34 0.01 15.45 -2.07
N SER A 35 -0.50 16.04 -3.15
CA SER A 35 -1.94 16.15 -3.38
C SER A 35 -2.51 14.84 -3.95
N TYR A 36 -3.77 14.54 -3.64
CA TYR A 36 -4.48 13.35 -4.12
C TYR A 36 -5.97 13.63 -4.31
N ASP A 37 -6.64 12.83 -5.14
CA ASP A 37 -8.10 12.81 -5.25
C ASP A 37 -8.69 11.91 -4.16
N PRO A 38 -9.59 12.43 -3.29
CA PRO A 38 -10.28 11.62 -2.29
C PRO A 38 -11.00 10.40 -2.85
N LYS A 39 -11.51 10.43 -4.09
CA LYS A 39 -12.20 9.29 -4.72
C LYS A 39 -11.26 8.10 -4.92
N VAL A 40 -10.05 8.36 -5.42
CA VAL A 40 -9.02 7.34 -5.60
C VAL A 40 -8.53 6.86 -4.25
N MET A 41 -8.22 7.79 -3.34
CA MET A 41 -7.76 7.45 -2.00
C MET A 41 -8.79 6.56 -1.29
N ASN A 42 -10.08 6.89 -1.36
CA ASN A 42 -11.14 6.17 -0.67
C ASN A 42 -11.20 4.68 -0.98
N VAL A 43 -10.93 4.29 -2.23
CA VAL A 43 -11.01 2.92 -2.71
C VAL A 43 -9.66 2.19 -2.59
N SER A 44 -8.55 2.93 -2.72
CA SER A 44 -7.23 2.33 -2.96
C SER A 44 -6.22 2.53 -1.82
N ARG A 45 -6.58 3.09 -0.65
CA ARG A 45 -5.66 3.33 0.49
C ARG A 45 -4.69 2.18 0.75
N LEU A 46 -5.25 1.00 1.02
CA LEU A 46 -4.49 -0.19 1.39
C LEU A 46 -3.56 -0.64 0.26
N HIS A 47 -4.02 -0.51 -0.99
CA HIS A 47 -3.23 -0.89 -2.16
C HIS A 47 -2.08 0.07 -2.44
N ILE A 48 -2.34 1.38 -2.34
CA ILE A 48 -1.32 2.42 -2.45
C ILE A 48 -0.25 2.20 -1.38
N MET A 49 -0.64 2.05 -0.11
CA MET A 49 0.31 1.83 0.99
C MET A 49 1.12 0.54 0.81
N LYS A 50 0.48 -0.53 0.33
CA LYS A 50 1.19 -1.77 0.00
C LYS A 50 2.23 -1.57 -1.09
N ARG A 51 1.88 -0.83 -2.15
CA ARG A 51 2.79 -0.52 -3.27
C ARG A 51 3.95 0.38 -2.84
N VAL A 52 3.69 1.39 -2.02
CA VAL A 52 4.74 2.24 -1.43
C VAL A 52 5.74 1.38 -0.66
N GLY A 53 5.26 0.48 0.21
CA GLY A 53 6.14 -0.43 0.95
C GLY A 53 6.99 -1.32 0.04
N GLN A 54 6.46 -1.79 -1.09
CA GLN A 54 7.23 -2.53 -2.09
C GLN A 54 8.32 -1.66 -2.72
N TYR A 55 7.98 -0.46 -3.18
CA TYR A 55 8.93 0.47 -3.77
C TYR A 55 10.03 0.93 -2.82
N LEU A 56 9.71 1.10 -1.53
CA LEU A 56 10.69 1.49 -0.52
C LEU A 56 11.61 0.33 -0.12
N ALA A 57 11.15 -0.92 -0.19
CA ALA A 57 11.97 -2.09 0.10
C ALA A 57 13.04 -2.34 -0.98
N GLU A 58 12.84 -1.81 -2.19
CA GLU A 58 13.81 -1.90 -3.31
C GLU A 58 14.86 -0.77 -3.28
N GLU A 59 14.68 0.26 -2.44
CA GLU A 59 15.60 1.38 -2.34
C GLU A 59 16.65 1.17 -1.25
N ASP A 60 17.89 1.60 -1.52
CA ASP A 60 18.92 1.75 -0.50
C ASP A 60 19.01 3.23 -0.07
N PHE A 61 18.72 3.47 1.21
CA PHE A 61 18.80 4.80 1.84
C PHE A 61 20.10 5.01 2.63
N SER A 62 21.00 4.02 2.66
CA SER A 62 22.23 4.10 3.44
C SER A 62 23.13 5.25 2.95
N GLY A 63 23.63 6.04 3.91
CA GLY A 63 24.53 7.16 3.64
C GLY A 63 23.92 8.36 2.88
N LEU A 64 22.61 8.35 2.58
CA LEU A 64 21.98 9.47 1.90
C LEU A 64 21.60 10.59 2.88
N PRO A 65 21.72 11.86 2.46
CA PRO A 65 21.25 12.97 3.27
C PRO A 65 19.71 12.96 3.37
N ASN A 66 19.19 13.38 4.52
CA ASN A 66 17.75 13.31 4.83
C ASN A 66 16.85 13.98 3.79
N GLN A 67 17.31 15.07 3.17
CA GLN A 67 16.60 15.75 2.09
C GLN A 67 16.42 14.86 0.83
N VAL A 68 17.44 14.05 0.50
CA VAL A 68 17.38 13.13 -0.64
C VAL A 68 16.48 11.95 -0.32
N ILE A 69 16.55 11.43 0.91
CA ILE A 69 15.64 10.39 1.39
C ILE A 69 14.20 10.88 1.29
N ALA A 70 13.90 12.09 1.78
CA ALA A 70 12.56 12.68 1.72
C ALA A 70 12.06 12.83 0.27
N ALA A 71 12.92 13.29 -0.64
CA ALA A 71 12.58 13.41 -2.06
C ALA A 71 12.29 12.04 -2.70
N ARG A 72 13.10 11.02 -2.41
CA ARG A 72 12.89 9.66 -2.94
C ARG A 72 11.60 9.04 -2.41
N VAL A 73 11.36 9.13 -1.11
CA VAL A 73 10.14 8.59 -0.49
C VAL A 73 8.90 9.28 -1.06
N ARG A 74 8.94 10.61 -1.24
CA ARG A 74 7.88 11.36 -1.90
C ARG A 74 7.64 10.85 -3.33
N ALA A 75 8.69 10.68 -4.12
CA ALA A 75 8.57 10.19 -5.50
C ALA A 75 7.98 8.77 -5.56
N LYS A 76 8.31 7.89 -4.62
CA LYS A 76 7.69 6.55 -4.53
C LYS A 76 6.21 6.63 -4.14
N LEU A 77 5.84 7.56 -3.25
CA LEU A 77 4.44 7.79 -2.89
C LEU A 77 3.62 8.28 -4.10
N GLU A 78 4.12 9.28 -4.82
CA GLU A 78 3.50 9.82 -6.03
C GLU A 78 3.34 8.74 -7.11
N ARG A 79 4.41 7.96 -7.36
CA ARG A 79 4.35 6.85 -8.32
C ARG A 79 3.32 5.79 -7.92
N ALA A 80 3.32 5.38 -6.65
CA ALA A 80 2.37 4.39 -6.17
C ALA A 80 0.94 4.89 -6.28
N TYR A 81 0.69 6.18 -6.02
CA TYR A 81 -0.64 6.78 -6.23
C TYR A 81 -1.06 6.73 -7.69
N GLU A 82 -0.18 7.13 -8.61
CA GLU A 82 -0.48 7.18 -10.05
C GLU A 82 -0.86 5.81 -10.61
N ASP A 83 -0.19 4.74 -10.14
CA ASP A 83 -0.51 3.35 -10.50
C ASP A 83 -1.99 3.00 -10.23
N PHE A 84 -2.59 3.55 -9.16
CA PHE A 84 -3.99 3.31 -8.78
C PHE A 84 -4.96 4.42 -9.21
N ALA A 85 -4.45 5.56 -9.64
CA ALA A 85 -5.25 6.59 -10.31
C ALA A 85 -5.57 6.17 -11.76
N THR A 86 -4.64 5.47 -12.41
CA THR A 86 -4.74 5.05 -13.82
C THR A 86 -5.23 3.61 -13.98
N SER A 87 -5.04 2.75 -12.98
CA SER A 87 -5.40 1.33 -13.06
C SER A 87 -6.16 0.83 -11.84
N SER A 88 -6.98 -0.20 -12.05
CA SER A 88 -7.71 -0.82 -10.93
C SER A 88 -6.77 -1.58 -9.98
N PRO A 89 -7.12 -1.70 -8.69
CA PRO A 89 -6.36 -2.53 -7.75
C PRO A 89 -6.20 -4.00 -8.17
N LEU A 90 -7.22 -4.55 -8.86
CA LEU A 90 -7.21 -5.90 -9.40
C LEU A 90 -6.27 -6.07 -10.60
N THR A 91 -5.98 -4.99 -11.32
CA THR A 91 -4.98 -4.97 -12.39
C THR A 91 -3.56 -4.94 -11.80
N GLN A 92 -3.37 -4.13 -10.75
CA GLN A 92 -2.06 -3.96 -10.10
C GLN A 92 -1.63 -5.16 -9.24
N ARG A 93 -2.59 -5.95 -8.72
CA ARG A 93 -2.39 -7.21 -7.96
C ARG A 93 -1.26 -7.15 -6.92
N VAL A 94 -1.21 -6.09 -6.11
CA VAL A 94 -0.12 -5.92 -5.12
C VAL A 94 -0.16 -6.89 -3.95
N PHE A 95 -1.32 -7.51 -3.70
CA PHE A 95 -1.50 -8.50 -2.65
C PHE A 95 -1.26 -9.92 -3.17
N LYS A 96 -0.65 -10.75 -2.32
CA LYS A 96 -0.38 -12.17 -2.64
C LYS A 96 -1.62 -12.90 -3.14
N VAL A 97 -2.75 -12.77 -2.43
CA VAL A 97 -4.02 -13.40 -2.84
C VAL A 97 -4.43 -13.02 -4.27
N LEU A 98 -4.24 -11.76 -4.67
CA LEU A 98 -4.59 -11.31 -6.02
C LEU A 98 -3.60 -11.82 -7.07
N ARG A 99 -2.31 -11.97 -6.73
CA ARG A 99 -1.29 -12.56 -7.62
C ARG A 99 -1.51 -14.05 -7.81
N ASP A 100 -1.81 -14.78 -6.74
CA ASP A 100 -2.01 -16.23 -6.77
C ASP A 100 -3.27 -16.61 -7.58
N HIS A 101 -4.24 -15.69 -7.70
CA HIS A 101 -5.46 -15.81 -8.51
C HIS A 101 -5.39 -15.01 -9.83
N ASP A 102 -4.20 -14.76 -10.39
CA ASP A 102 -4.11 -14.14 -11.71
C ASP A 102 -4.65 -15.10 -12.78
N PRO A 103 -5.73 -14.75 -13.53
CA PRO A 103 -6.30 -15.63 -14.55
C PRO A 103 -5.35 -15.87 -15.74
N ASN A 104 -4.31 -15.06 -15.90
CA ASN A 104 -3.33 -15.20 -16.98
C ASN A 104 -2.15 -16.10 -16.59
N ILE A 105 -2.04 -16.48 -15.31
CA ILE A 105 -1.02 -17.40 -14.82
C ILE A 105 -1.71 -18.74 -14.61
N CYS A 106 -1.28 -19.78 -15.33
CA CYS A 106 -1.75 -21.14 -15.08
C CYS A 106 -1.36 -21.55 -13.65
N PRO A 107 -2.32 -21.71 -12.71
CA PRO A 107 -1.98 -22.09 -11.35
C PRO A 107 -1.43 -23.52 -11.35
N ALA A 108 -0.43 -23.81 -10.52
CA ALA A 108 0.01 -25.18 -10.30
C ALA A 108 -1.20 -26.03 -9.83
N PRO A 109 -1.43 -27.24 -10.38
CA PRO A 109 -2.58 -28.04 -10.02
C PRO A 109 -2.43 -28.56 -8.59
N GLY A 110 -3.22 -28.03 -7.65
CA GLY A 110 -3.09 -28.44 -6.24
C GLY A 110 -4.06 -27.79 -5.26
N ARG A 111 -5.30 -28.30 -5.25
CA ARG A 111 -6.32 -28.31 -4.17
C ARG A 111 -6.57 -27.04 -3.34
N ALA A 112 -7.83 -26.58 -3.34
CA ALA A 112 -8.48 -26.09 -2.11
C ALA A 112 -10.01 -25.95 -2.15
N PHE A 113 -10.72 -26.28 -3.25
CA PHE A 113 -12.19 -26.25 -3.19
C PHE A 113 -12.70 -27.55 -2.58
N VAL A 114 -13.15 -27.49 -1.32
CA VAL A 114 -13.93 -28.56 -0.68
C VAL A 114 -15.40 -28.16 -0.75
N PRO A 115 -16.26 -28.92 -1.44
CA PRO A 115 -17.69 -28.65 -1.46
C PRO A 115 -18.29 -28.63 -0.04
N LEU A 116 -19.23 -27.71 0.20
CA LEU A 116 -19.89 -27.58 1.51
C LEU A 116 -20.58 -28.88 1.94
N ASP A 117 -21.15 -29.63 1.00
CA ASP A 117 -21.74 -30.95 1.26
C ASP A 117 -20.72 -31.95 1.85
N SER A 118 -19.46 -31.89 1.41
CA SER A 118 -18.40 -32.74 1.96
C SER A 118 -18.02 -32.33 3.39
N ALA A 119 -18.09 -31.04 3.73
CA ALA A 119 -17.82 -30.55 5.08
C ALA A 119 -18.99 -30.84 6.05
N LEU A 120 -20.24 -30.70 5.59
CA LEU A 120 -21.44 -30.90 6.40
C LEU A 120 -21.64 -32.37 6.80
N LYS A 121 -21.21 -33.33 5.98
CA LYS A 121 -21.23 -34.77 6.30
C LYS A 121 -20.45 -35.14 7.58
N ARG A 122 -19.52 -34.30 8.05
CA ARG A 122 -18.77 -34.54 9.29
C ARG A 122 -19.51 -34.13 10.57
N PHE A 123 -20.55 -33.29 10.45
CA PHE A 123 -21.34 -32.80 11.60
C PHE A 123 -22.70 -33.48 11.75
N GLY A 124 -23.13 -34.27 10.75
CA GLY A 124 -24.34 -35.07 10.81
C GLY A 124 -24.09 -36.46 11.41
N LYS A 125 -23.92 -36.54 12.72
CA LYS A 125 -24.11 -37.76 13.52
C LYS A 125 -24.62 -37.41 14.90
#